data_AF-A0A2T7PXP3-F1
#
_entry.id   AF-A0A2T7PXP3-F1
#
_cell.length_a   1.000
_cell.length_b   1.000
_cell.length_c   1.000
_cell.angle_alpha   90.00
_cell.angle_beta   90.00
_cell.angle_gamma   90.00
#
_symmetry.space_group_name_H-M   'P 1'
#
loop_
_entity.id
_entity.type
_entity.pdbx_description
1 polymer ?
#
loop_
_entity_poly.entity_id
_entity_poly.type
_entity_poly.pdbx_seq_one_letter_code
_entity_poly.pdbx_strand_id
1 'polypeptide(L)'
;MKFRKSKPNADIAAGLTKFETELLSKLVRIEIQGKRGRIVPILLTATLQKWVTTLLECRKDVGVMDTNCYFFARIGTDTHVRGSDVLREAGHATGERDEGAIKANRSHLQSTKEVYDAFVVCNHTCTPQLSARFEEHIL
;
A
#
# COMPACT_ATOMS: atom_id res chain seq x y z
N MET A 1 6.70 -10.42 -6.76
CA MET A 1 5.40 -10.39 -7.49
C MET A 1 5.64 -9.82 -8.89
N LYS A 2 5.01 -10.33 -9.96
CA LYS A 2 5.17 -9.78 -11.33
C LYS A 2 3.94 -8.94 -11.70
N PHE A 3 4.12 -7.65 -11.90
CA PHE A 3 3.08 -6.73 -12.36
C PHE A 3 2.94 -6.80 -13.89
N ARG A 4 1.71 -6.97 -14.39
CA ARG A 4 1.43 -6.99 -15.84
C ARG A 4 0.46 -5.86 -16.17
N LYS A 5 0.72 -5.12 -17.25
CA LYS A 5 -0.23 -4.14 -17.77
C LYS A 5 -1.40 -4.87 -18.42
N SER A 6 -2.63 -4.53 -18.00
CA SER A 6 -3.85 -4.96 -18.69
C SER A 6 -4.12 -4.05 -19.89
N LYS A 7 -4.53 -4.61 -21.03
CA LYS A 7 -5.06 -3.78 -22.13
C LYS A 7 -6.40 -3.17 -21.72
N PRO A 8 -6.65 -1.87 -21.97
CA PRO A 8 -7.98 -1.29 -21.83
C PRO A 8 -8.96 -1.95 -22.81
N ASN A 9 -10.26 -1.98 -22.45
CA ASN A 9 -11.30 -2.34 -23.41
C ASN A 9 -11.30 -1.35 -24.58
N ALA A 10 -11.61 -1.82 -25.80
CA ALA A 10 -11.58 -1.00 -27.01
C ALA A 10 -12.47 0.25 -26.90
N ASP A 11 -13.67 0.09 -26.32
CA ASP A 11 -14.64 1.18 -26.15
C ASP A 11 -14.14 2.25 -25.18
N ILE A 12 -13.41 1.84 -24.14
CA ILE A 12 -12.79 2.75 -23.19
C ILE A 12 -11.63 3.46 -23.87
N ALA A 13 -10.77 2.72 -24.59
CA ALA A 13 -9.62 3.28 -25.29
C ALA A 13 -10.03 4.34 -26.33
N ALA A 14 -11.17 4.17 -26.99
CA ALA A 14 -11.71 5.14 -27.96
C ALA A 14 -12.15 6.47 -27.33
N GLY A 15 -12.52 6.46 -26.04
CA GLY A 15 -12.96 7.65 -25.31
C GLY A 15 -11.85 8.40 -24.57
N LEU A 16 -10.62 7.85 -24.51
CA LEU A 16 -9.52 8.47 -23.78
C LEU A 16 -8.87 9.60 -24.58
N THR A 17 -8.55 10.68 -23.89
CA THR A 17 -7.68 11.73 -24.44
C THR A 17 -6.25 11.20 -24.59
N LYS A 18 -5.44 11.93 -25.38
CA LYS A 18 -4.00 11.64 -25.53
C LYS A 18 -3.27 11.62 -24.17
N PHE A 19 -3.61 12.57 -23.31
CA PHE A 19 -3.04 12.67 -21.96
C PHE A 19 -3.42 11.46 -21.10
N GLU A 20 -4.70 11.08 -21.05
CA GLU A 20 -5.14 9.93 -20.25
C GLU A 20 -4.55 8.62 -20.77
N THR A 21 -4.43 8.47 -22.09
CA THR A 21 -3.77 7.32 -22.71
C THR A 21 -2.31 7.22 -22.28
N GLU A 22 -1.58 8.32 -22.31
CA GLU A 22 -0.19 8.36 -21.87
C GLU A 22 -0.06 8.11 -20.37
N LEU A 23 -0.95 8.67 -19.55
CA LEU A 23 -0.98 8.46 -18.10
C LEU A 23 -1.23 6.99 -17.77
N LEU A 24 -2.25 6.38 -18.37
CA LEU A 24 -2.59 4.96 -18.16
C LEU A 24 -1.48 4.03 -18.67
N SER A 25 -0.71 4.43 -19.68
CA SER A 25 0.45 3.67 -20.15
C SER A 25 1.53 3.52 -19.06
N LYS A 26 1.58 4.41 -18.06
CA LYS A 26 2.56 4.40 -16.96
C LYS A 26 2.06 3.63 -15.73
N LEU A 27 0.78 3.26 -15.71
CA LEU A 27 0.13 2.62 -14.57
C LEU A 27 -0.08 1.12 -14.82
N VAL A 28 -0.07 0.34 -13.74
CA VAL A 28 -0.49 -1.07 -13.77
C VAL A 28 -1.81 -1.21 -13.04
N ARG A 29 -2.80 -1.80 -13.72
CA ARG A 29 -4.05 -2.20 -13.08
C ARG A 29 -3.88 -3.54 -12.37
N ILE A 30 -4.24 -3.57 -11.10
CA ILE A 30 -4.46 -4.80 -10.34
C ILE A 30 -5.94 -4.88 -9.95
N GLU A 31 -6.42 -6.08 -9.69
CA GLU A 31 -7.80 -6.33 -9.28
C GLU A 31 -7.81 -6.85 -7.86
N ILE A 32 -8.62 -6.21 -7.01
CA ILE A 32 -8.84 -6.67 -5.64
C ILE A 32 -10.31 -7.02 -5.44
N GLN A 33 -10.57 -7.92 -4.50
CA GLN A 33 -11.93 -8.26 -4.13
C GLN A 33 -12.46 -7.22 -3.12
N GLY A 34 -13.45 -6.45 -3.55
CA GLY A 34 -14.20 -5.53 -2.70
C GLY A 34 -15.37 -6.20 -1.98
N LYS A 35 -16.22 -5.38 -1.36
CA LYS A 35 -17.43 -5.85 -0.66
C LYS A 35 -18.35 -6.61 -1.60
N ARG A 36 -19.02 -7.63 -1.06
CA ARG A 36 -20.01 -8.45 -1.79
C ARG A 36 -19.43 -9.08 -3.06
N GLY A 37 -18.13 -9.40 -3.06
CA GLY A 37 -17.44 -10.06 -4.17
C GLY A 37 -17.19 -9.18 -5.39
N ARG A 38 -17.49 -7.87 -5.34
CA ARG A 38 -17.23 -6.96 -6.45
C ARG A 38 -15.73 -6.81 -6.68
N ILE A 39 -15.28 -7.00 -7.91
CA ILE A 39 -13.88 -6.74 -8.25
C ILE A 39 -13.67 -5.23 -8.41
N VAL A 40 -12.70 -4.69 -7.68
CA VAL A 40 -12.33 -3.28 -7.70
C VAL A 40 -10.93 -3.15 -8.31
N PRO A 41 -10.78 -2.39 -9.41
CA PRO A 41 -9.46 -2.14 -9.99
C PRO A 41 -8.70 -1.08 -9.18
N ILE A 42 -7.41 -1.30 -8.95
CA ILE A 42 -6.48 -0.31 -8.40
C ILE A 42 -5.39 -0.06 -9.43
N LEU A 43 -5.05 1.21 -9.66
CA LEU A 43 -3.96 1.62 -10.52
C LEU A 43 -2.69 1.87 -9.69
N LEU A 44 -1.62 1.16 -10.02
CA LEU A 44 -0.33 1.25 -9.36
C LEU A 44 0.68 1.99 -10.22
N THR A 45 1.34 2.99 -9.62
CA THR A 45 2.50 3.66 -10.21
C THR A 45 3.74 2.76 -10.15
N ALA A 46 4.80 3.12 -10.88
CA ALA A 46 6.07 2.38 -10.81
C ALA A 46 6.66 2.36 -9.39
N THR A 47 6.53 3.46 -8.65
CA THR A 47 6.99 3.57 -7.25
C THR A 47 6.26 2.58 -6.34
N LEU A 48 4.93 2.51 -6.45
CA LEU A 48 4.13 1.55 -5.69
C LEU A 48 4.50 0.10 -5.98
N GLN A 49 4.74 -0.21 -7.26
CA GLN A 49 5.16 -1.55 -7.66
C GLN A 49 6.50 -1.95 -7.01
N LYS A 50 7.45 -1.02 -6.94
CA LYS A 50 8.73 -1.24 -6.24
C LYS A 50 8.49 -1.52 -4.76
N TRP A 51 7.74 -0.67 -4.05
CA TRP A 51 7.46 -0.85 -2.63
C TRP A 51 6.77 -2.17 -2.32
N VAL A 52 5.80 -2.56 -3.14
CA VAL A 52 5.12 -3.85 -2.99
C VAL A 52 6.08 -5.01 -3.19
N THR A 53 7.00 -4.89 -4.15
CA THR A 53 8.02 -5.91 -4.39
C THR A 53 8.99 -6.01 -3.20
N THR A 54 9.50 -4.88 -2.72
CA THR A 54 10.40 -4.83 -1.55
C THR A 54 9.75 -5.39 -0.28
N LEU A 55 8.48 -5.06 -0.02
CA LEU A 55 7.73 -5.60 1.12
C LEU A 55 7.63 -7.13 1.08
N LEU A 56 7.44 -7.70 -0.11
CA LEU A 56 7.35 -9.15 -0.28
C LEU A 56 8.72 -9.83 -0.13
N GLU A 57 9.79 -9.19 -0.60
CA GLU A 57 11.16 -9.72 -0.52
C GLU A 57 11.68 -9.73 0.92
N CYS A 58 11.46 -8.65 1.68
CA CYS A 58 11.93 -8.52 3.05
C CYS A 58 11.05 -9.22 4.10
N ARG A 59 9.93 -9.85 3.69
CA ARG A 59 8.91 -10.41 4.60
C ARG A 59 9.51 -11.36 5.64
N LYS A 60 10.39 -12.27 5.22
CA LYS A 60 11.04 -13.24 6.10
C LYS A 60 12.06 -12.56 7.03
N ASP A 61 12.81 -11.60 6.49
CA ASP A 61 13.87 -10.89 7.21
C ASP A 61 13.31 -10.08 8.40
N VAL A 62 12.07 -9.61 8.29
CA VAL A 62 11.38 -8.85 9.35
C VAL A 62 10.51 -9.73 10.26
N GLY A 63 10.63 -11.06 10.19
CA GLY A 63 9.97 -11.97 11.13
C GLY A 63 8.46 -12.15 10.91
N VAL A 64 7.96 -11.87 9.71
CA VAL A 64 6.60 -12.26 9.34
C VAL A 64 6.56 -13.78 9.13
N MET A 65 5.58 -14.44 9.74
CA MET A 65 5.41 -15.88 9.64
C MET A 65 5.13 -16.30 8.20
N ASP A 66 5.75 -17.40 7.76
CA ASP A 66 5.51 -18.00 6.43
C ASP A 66 4.04 -18.45 6.25
N THR A 67 3.32 -18.70 7.35
CA THR A 67 1.89 -19.04 7.36
C THR A 67 0.97 -17.82 7.21
N ASN A 68 1.46 -16.61 7.46
CA ASN A 68 0.65 -15.41 7.37
C ASN A 68 0.41 -15.08 5.88
N CYS A 69 -0.86 -14.99 5.45
CA CYS A 69 -1.24 -14.74 4.05
C CYS A 69 -1.51 -13.25 3.75
N TYR A 70 -1.45 -12.38 4.75
CA TYR A 70 -1.80 -10.97 4.59
C TYR A 70 -0.63 -10.16 4.05
N PHE A 71 -0.93 -9.24 3.13
CA PHE A 71 0.07 -8.32 2.58
C PHE A 71 0.66 -7.43 3.69
N PHE A 72 -0.20 -6.76 4.47
CA PHE A 72 0.14 -6.04 5.68
C PHE A 72 0.04 -6.96 6.90
N ALA A 73 0.98 -7.90 7.00
CA ALA A 73 1.05 -8.85 8.09
C ALA A 73 1.56 -8.21 9.39
N ARG A 74 1.04 -8.65 10.52
CA ARG A 74 1.62 -8.32 11.83
C ARG A 74 2.77 -9.30 12.13
N ILE A 75 3.89 -8.77 12.60
CA ILE A 75 5.10 -9.56 12.88
C ILE A 75 4.82 -10.56 14.02
N GLY A 76 5.33 -11.78 13.89
CA GLY A 76 5.16 -12.84 14.89
C GLY A 76 3.74 -13.37 15.05
N THR A 77 2.79 -12.97 14.20
CA THR A 77 1.40 -13.47 14.21
C THR A 77 0.95 -13.89 12.82
N ASP A 78 -0.18 -14.59 12.75
CA ASP A 78 -0.90 -14.96 11.52
C ASP A 78 -1.99 -13.93 11.12
N THR A 79 -2.00 -12.78 11.78
CA THR A 79 -3.02 -11.73 11.60
C THR A 79 -2.51 -10.54 10.77
N HIS A 80 -3.42 -9.64 10.38
CA HIS A 80 -3.11 -8.42 9.65
C HIS A 80 -3.05 -7.20 10.57
N VAL A 81 -2.32 -6.19 10.13
CA VAL A 81 -2.33 -4.86 10.73
C VAL A 81 -3.67 -4.17 10.47
N ARG A 82 -4.29 -3.63 11.53
CA ARG A 82 -5.56 -2.91 11.43
C ARG A 82 -5.31 -1.47 11.01
N GLY A 83 -5.94 -1.03 9.93
CA GLY A 83 -5.81 0.35 9.47
C GLY A 83 -6.19 1.40 10.52
N SER A 84 -7.14 1.10 11.42
CA SER A 84 -7.48 2.00 12.53
C SER A 84 -6.32 2.25 13.49
N ASP A 85 -5.52 1.21 13.74
CA ASP A 85 -4.43 1.27 14.71
C ASP A 85 -3.28 2.09 14.11
N VAL A 86 -2.97 1.83 12.84
CA VAL A 86 -2.04 2.60 11.99
C VAL A 86 -2.35 4.09 12.01
N LEU A 87 -3.62 4.43 11.81
CA LEU A 87 -4.07 5.83 11.80
C LEU A 87 -3.96 6.52 13.16
N ARG A 88 -4.27 5.79 14.23
CA ARG A 88 -4.13 6.33 15.59
C ARG A 88 -2.67 6.57 15.95
N GLU A 89 -1.78 5.61 15.66
CA GLU A 89 -0.35 5.77 15.90
C GLU A 89 0.25 6.90 15.05
N ALA A 90 -0.17 7.04 13.80
CA ALA A 90 0.25 8.15 12.95
C ALA A 90 -0.15 9.52 13.55
N GLY A 91 -1.38 9.66 14.05
CA GLY A 91 -1.84 10.88 14.72
C GLY A 91 -1.06 11.21 15.99
N HIS A 92 -0.69 10.18 16.77
CA HIS A 92 0.19 10.37 17.93
C HIS A 92 1.58 10.84 17.53
N ALA A 93 2.16 10.29 16.45
CA ALA A 93 3.47 10.67 15.95
C ALA A 93 3.53 12.11 15.40
N THR A 94 2.43 12.61 14.83
CA THR A 94 2.32 13.99 14.33
C THR A 94 1.93 15.01 15.42
N GLY A 95 1.64 14.56 16.64
CA GLY A 95 1.24 15.42 17.76
C GLY A 95 -0.20 15.94 17.67
N GLU A 96 -1.00 15.44 16.71
CA GLU A 96 -2.41 15.78 16.57
C GLU A 96 -3.23 15.00 17.61
N ARG A 97 -3.69 15.71 18.65
CA ARG A 97 -4.43 15.13 19.79
C ARG A 97 -5.92 14.91 19.52
N ASP A 98 -6.42 15.19 18.32
CA ASP A 98 -7.84 15.13 18.02
C ASP A 98 -8.22 13.81 17.33
N GLU A 99 -8.53 12.79 18.14
CA GLU A 99 -9.03 11.48 17.71
C GLU A 99 -10.33 11.55 16.87
N GLY A 100 -11.01 12.71 16.86
CA GLY A 100 -12.19 12.98 16.05
C GLY A 100 -11.89 13.27 14.58
N ALA A 101 -10.77 13.92 14.26
CA ALA A 101 -10.47 14.44 12.93
C ALA A 101 -10.08 13.34 11.93
N ILE A 102 -9.36 12.31 12.37
CA ILE A 102 -8.90 11.20 11.51
C ILE A 102 -10.09 10.34 11.01
N LYS A 103 -11.23 10.36 11.71
CA LYS A 103 -12.44 9.61 11.32
C LYS A 103 -13.13 10.16 10.07
N ALA A 104 -12.94 11.45 9.75
CA ALA A 104 -13.62 12.12 8.63
C ALA A 104 -13.01 11.77 7.26
N ASN A 105 -11.71 11.46 7.19
CA ASN A 105 -10.99 11.15 5.95
C ASN A 105 -10.87 9.64 5.67
N ARG A 106 -11.87 8.85 6.07
CA ARG A 106 -11.93 7.40 5.84
C ARG A 106 -11.91 7.01 4.36
N SER A 107 -12.13 7.97 3.46
CA SER A 107 -12.14 7.81 2.00
C SER A 107 -10.86 8.27 1.29
N HIS A 108 -9.90 8.91 1.97
CA HIS A 108 -8.82 9.67 1.31
C HIS A 108 -7.43 9.52 1.94
N LEU A 109 -7.11 8.37 2.55
CA LEU A 109 -5.73 8.05 2.89
C LEU A 109 -4.94 7.68 1.64
N GLN A 110 -4.61 8.74 0.91
CA GLN A 110 -3.93 8.78 -0.37
C GLN A 110 -2.44 9.05 -0.15
N SER A 111 -1.79 8.31 0.75
CA SER A 111 -0.35 8.15 0.64
C SER A 111 0.04 6.82 1.24
N THR A 112 0.38 5.89 0.36
CA THR A 112 0.97 4.58 0.69
C THR A 112 2.25 4.70 1.51
N LYS A 113 2.85 5.90 1.56
CA LYS A 113 3.96 6.25 2.44
C LYS A 113 3.50 6.34 3.90
N GLU A 114 2.43 7.07 4.21
CA GLU A 114 1.89 7.12 5.58
C GLU A 114 1.43 5.75 6.08
N VAL A 115 0.79 4.95 5.21
CA VAL A 115 0.36 3.59 5.57
C VAL A 115 1.56 2.67 5.80
N TYR A 116 2.66 2.84 5.06
CA TYR A 116 3.91 2.09 5.25
C TYR A 116 4.67 2.57 6.49
N ASP A 117 4.86 3.87 6.66
CA ASP A 117 5.53 4.46 7.81
C ASP A 117 4.79 4.08 9.10
N ALA A 118 3.46 4.11 9.09
CA ALA A 118 2.67 3.65 10.22
C ALA A 118 2.59 2.11 10.33
N PHE A 119 2.76 1.33 9.26
CA PHE A 119 2.99 -0.12 9.35
C PHE A 119 4.32 -0.46 10.02
N VAL A 120 5.37 0.32 9.74
CA VAL A 120 6.69 0.22 10.37
C VAL A 120 6.62 0.68 11.82
N VAL A 121 5.93 1.78 12.12
CA VAL A 121 5.73 2.29 13.49
C VAL A 121 4.87 1.35 14.34
N CYS A 122 3.79 0.76 13.80
CA CYS A 122 2.94 -0.18 14.54
C CYS A 122 3.60 -1.53 14.83
N ASN A 123 4.57 -1.97 14.02
CA ASN A 123 5.31 -3.20 14.24
C ASN A 123 6.65 -2.87 14.91
N HIS A 124 6.60 -2.57 16.22
CA HIS A 124 7.70 -2.04 17.04
C HIS A 124 8.97 -2.91 17.21
N THR A 125 9.27 -3.81 16.28
CA THR A 125 10.49 -4.62 16.30
C THR A 125 10.94 -4.92 14.87
N CYS A 126 12.16 -4.51 14.51
CA CYS A 126 12.88 -4.66 13.24
C CYS A 126 12.49 -3.67 12.13
N THR A 127 13.37 -2.86 11.53
CA THR A 127 14.84 -2.81 11.54
C THR A 127 15.28 -1.52 10.82
N PRO A 128 16.31 -0.78 11.28
CA PRO A 128 16.95 0.31 10.52
C PRO A 128 17.33 -0.07 9.06
N GLN A 129 17.46 -1.36 8.79
CA GLN A 129 17.75 -1.96 7.49
C GLN A 129 16.59 -1.82 6.49
N LEU A 130 15.33 -1.88 6.95
CA LEU A 130 14.16 -1.72 6.09
C LEU A 130 13.91 -0.24 5.77
N SER A 131 14.06 0.65 6.75
CA SER A 131 13.99 2.09 6.50
C SER A 131 15.09 2.56 5.56
N ALA A 132 16.34 2.09 5.74
CA ALA A 132 17.45 2.43 4.85
C ALA A 132 17.24 1.95 3.40
N ARG A 133 16.77 0.70 3.20
CA ARG A 133 16.44 0.17 1.85
C ARG A 133 15.30 0.91 1.18
N PHE A 134 14.37 1.47 1.94
CA PHE A 134 13.27 2.28 1.40
C PHE A 134 13.69 3.73 1.13
N GLU A 135 14.52 4.33 1.99
CA GLU A 135 15.05 5.68 1.81
C GLU A 135 15.97 5.81 0.58
N GLU A 136 16.79 4.80 0.28
CA GLU A 136 17.60 4.74 -0.95
C GLU A 136 16.76 4.72 -2.25
N HIS A 137 15.46 4.45 -2.17
CA HIS A 137 14.56 4.36 -3.30
C HIS A 137 13.50 5.46 -3.36
N ILE A 138 13.49 6.38 -2.39
CA ILE A 138 12.61 7.55 -2.32
C ILE A 138 13.30 8.81 -2.90
N LEU A 139 14.62 8.82 -3.06
CA LEU A 139 15.40 9.85 -3.76
C LEU A 139 15.71 9.46 -5.21
#